data_AF-A0A519YK45-F1
#
_entry.id   AF-A0A519YK45-F1
#
_cell.length_a   1.000
_cell.length_b   1.000
_cell.length_c   1.000
_cell.angle_alpha   90.00
_cell.angle_beta   90.00
_cell.angle_gamma   90.00
#
_symmetry.space_group_name_H-M   'P 1'
#
loop_
_entity.id
_entity.type
_entity.pdbx_description
1 polymer ?
#
loop_
_entity_poly.entity_id
_entity_poly.type
_entity_poly.pdbx_seq_one_letter_code
_entity_poly.pdbx_strand_id
1 'polypeptide(L)'
;MTSTPALASANIENEDWLISPVLDLSSYPFPLLSFWSRTAFNGPALQLRVSTNYTGTGAPGAATWTTLNVPFPASGSDVWTQTANINLAAFKGAPVYVAFVYTSSTSAAARWTLDDIVLTKSATPPAPTVLTDVKQLAFGYQTINTNTDRTLSVSANDLTTDVLRKQASRAPLR
;
A
#
# COMPACT_ATOMS: atom_id res chain seq x y z
N MET A 1 -36.12 9.16 34.84
CA MET A 1 -35.37 9.93 33.82
C MET A 1 -34.18 9.09 33.41
N THR A 2 -34.29 8.43 32.26
CA THR A 2 -33.22 7.63 31.67
C THR A 2 -32.27 8.57 30.93
N SER A 3 -31.06 8.79 31.47
CA SER A 3 -29.96 9.30 30.66
C SER A 3 -29.14 8.11 30.17
N THR A 4 -29.44 7.67 28.96
CA THR A 4 -28.58 6.80 28.17
C THR A 4 -27.20 7.45 28.08
N PRO A 5 -26.08 6.77 28.37
CA PRO A 5 -24.77 7.29 28.04
C PRO A 5 -24.68 7.34 26.52
N ALA A 6 -24.48 8.52 25.95
CA ALA A 6 -24.04 8.63 24.57
C ALA A 6 -22.66 7.97 24.50
N LEU A 7 -22.55 6.85 23.77
CA LEU A 7 -21.27 6.30 23.36
C LEU A 7 -20.57 7.41 22.57
N ALA A 8 -19.57 8.04 23.17
CA ALA A 8 -18.70 8.96 22.46
C ALA A 8 -17.82 8.13 21.52
N SER A 9 -18.36 7.81 20.34
CA SER A 9 -17.65 7.23 19.19
C SER A 9 -16.75 8.29 18.55
N ALA A 10 -15.83 8.86 19.33
CA ALA A 10 -14.86 9.82 18.81
C ALA A 10 -13.66 9.06 18.24
N ASN A 11 -13.21 9.43 17.04
CA ASN A 11 -11.95 8.93 16.51
C ASN A 11 -10.80 9.44 17.39
N ILE A 12 -9.76 8.64 17.57
CA ILE A 12 -8.59 8.96 18.38
C ILE A 12 -7.37 8.99 17.46
N GLU A 13 -6.48 9.95 17.67
CA GLU A 13 -5.16 9.92 17.04
C GLU A 13 -4.36 8.74 17.58
N ASN A 14 -3.94 7.86 16.69
CA ASN A 14 -3.28 6.63 17.08
C ASN A 14 -2.32 6.16 15.99
N GLU A 15 -1.25 5.47 16.41
CA GLU A 15 -0.33 4.76 15.53
C GLU A 15 -0.06 3.37 16.13
N ASP A 16 -0.48 2.33 15.41
CA ASP A 16 -0.26 0.93 15.81
C ASP A 16 0.59 0.20 14.78
N TRP A 17 1.45 -0.69 15.27
CA TRP A 17 2.36 -1.48 14.47
C TRP A 17 2.13 -2.96 14.70
N LEU A 18 1.81 -3.68 13.62
CA LEU A 18 1.86 -5.15 13.59
C LEU A 18 3.15 -5.56 12.89
N ILE A 19 4.13 -6.02 13.66
CA ILE A 19 5.47 -6.38 13.16
C ILE A 19 5.63 -7.91 13.16
N SER A 20 6.17 -8.46 12.09
CA SER A 20 6.47 -9.88 11.98
C SER A 20 7.53 -10.32 13.01
N PRO A 21 7.64 -11.63 13.31
CA PRO A 21 8.88 -12.19 13.81
C PRO A 21 10.06 -11.91 12.86
N VAL A 22 11.29 -12.17 13.33
CA VAL A 22 12.48 -12.10 12.48
C VAL A 22 12.37 -13.08 11.32
N LEU A 23 12.64 -12.59 10.12
CA LEU A 23 12.69 -13.38 8.89
C LEU A 23 14.14 -13.51 8.44
N ASP A 24 14.51 -14.71 8.01
CA ASP A 24 15.75 -14.97 7.29
C ASP A 24 15.41 -15.26 5.82
N LEU A 25 15.76 -14.31 4.95
CA LEU A 25 15.49 -14.37 3.52
C LEU A 25 16.72 -14.78 2.71
N SER A 26 17.83 -15.13 3.36
CA SER A 26 19.11 -15.43 2.69
C SER A 26 18.99 -16.55 1.66
N SER A 27 18.24 -17.61 2.01
CA SER A 27 18.04 -18.80 1.17
C SER A 27 16.92 -18.67 0.12
N TYR A 28 16.16 -17.57 0.13
CA TYR A 28 15.02 -17.37 -0.77
C TYR A 28 15.54 -16.77 -2.08
N PRO A 29 15.43 -17.45 -3.24
CA PRO A 29 15.84 -16.86 -4.51
C PRO A 29 15.05 -15.57 -4.77
N PHE A 30 13.71 -15.69 -4.69
CA PHE A 30 12.78 -14.57 -4.67
C PHE A 30 11.81 -14.73 -3.49
N PRO A 31 11.99 -13.97 -2.39
CA PRO A 31 11.04 -13.95 -1.29
C PRO A 31 9.80 -13.15 -1.65
N LEU A 32 8.64 -13.81 -1.68
CA LEU A 32 7.37 -13.22 -2.08
C LEU A 32 6.40 -13.20 -0.89
N LEU A 33 5.98 -12.01 -0.49
CA LEU A 33 4.96 -11.82 0.54
C LEU A 33 3.57 -11.71 -0.11
N SER A 34 2.59 -12.34 0.53
CA SER A 34 1.17 -12.20 0.18
C SER A 34 0.33 -12.09 1.45
N PHE A 35 -0.79 -11.39 1.38
CA PHE A 35 -1.76 -11.28 2.48
C PHE A 35 -3.15 -10.94 1.94
N TRP A 36 -4.17 -11.20 2.75
CA TRP A 36 -5.51 -10.68 2.53
C TRP A 36 -5.76 -9.46 3.41
N SER A 37 -6.44 -8.46 2.85
CA SER A 37 -6.84 -7.29 3.62
C SER A 37 -8.24 -6.82 3.28
N ARG A 38 -8.88 -6.18 4.25
CA ARG A 38 -10.21 -5.56 4.14
C ARG A 38 -10.20 -4.25 4.90
N THR A 39 -10.86 -3.23 4.36
CA THR A 39 -10.99 -1.91 5.01
C THR A 39 -12.45 -1.49 5.13
N ALA A 40 -12.83 -0.93 6.27
CA ALA A 40 -14.12 -0.31 6.50
C ALA A 40 -13.93 1.14 6.98
N PHE A 41 -14.90 2.02 6.68
CA PHE A 41 -14.87 3.46 6.96
C PHE A 41 -13.76 4.22 6.21
N ASN A 42 -13.79 5.55 6.32
CA ASN A 42 -12.76 6.41 5.75
C ASN A 42 -11.69 6.73 6.78
N GLY A 43 -10.43 6.80 6.34
CA GLY A 43 -9.29 7.12 7.18
C GLY A 43 -7.97 6.96 6.43
N PRO A 44 -6.85 7.18 7.12
CA PRO A 44 -5.53 6.92 6.55
C PRO A 44 -5.41 5.50 6.02
N ALA A 45 -4.71 5.35 4.89
CA ALA A 45 -4.43 4.03 4.32
C ALA A 45 -3.43 3.27 5.19
N LEU A 46 -3.62 1.95 5.30
CA LEU A 46 -2.64 1.07 5.93
C LEU A 46 -1.33 1.11 5.13
N GLN A 47 -0.20 1.05 5.83
CA GLN A 47 1.12 1.04 5.19
C GLN A 47 1.80 -0.30 5.40
N LEU A 48 2.42 -0.82 4.35
CA LEU A 48 3.33 -1.96 4.44
C LEU A 48 4.77 -1.45 4.44
N ARG A 49 5.56 -1.87 5.43
CA ARG A 49 6.95 -1.45 5.57
C ARG A 49 7.87 -2.63 5.83
N VAL A 50 9.15 -2.48 5.47
CA VAL A 50 10.20 -3.47 5.73
C VAL A 50 11.40 -2.80 6.40
N SER A 51 12.03 -3.49 7.34
CA SER A 51 13.25 -3.04 8.01
C SER A 51 14.26 -4.18 8.09
N THR A 52 15.54 -3.83 7.91
CA THR A 52 16.68 -4.74 8.09
C THR A 52 17.55 -4.37 9.29
N ASN A 53 17.17 -3.33 10.04
CA ASN A 53 17.89 -2.85 11.23
C ASN A 53 17.03 -2.77 12.50
N TYR A 54 15.74 -3.14 12.43
CA TYR A 54 14.94 -3.33 13.63
C TYR A 54 15.50 -4.49 14.47
N THR A 55 15.58 -4.30 15.79
CA THR A 55 16.18 -5.26 16.71
C THR A 55 15.22 -6.36 17.15
N GLY A 56 13.94 -6.28 16.74
CA GLY A 56 12.88 -7.18 17.17
C GLY A 56 12.27 -6.82 18.54
N THR A 57 12.78 -5.79 19.21
CA THR A 57 12.31 -5.32 20.50
C THR A 57 12.37 -3.80 20.59
N GLY A 58 11.61 -3.22 21.51
CA GLY A 58 11.56 -1.77 21.72
C GLY A 58 10.74 -1.02 20.67
N ALA A 59 10.83 0.31 20.71
CA ALA A 59 10.02 1.20 19.89
C ALA A 59 10.33 1.03 18.38
N PRO A 60 9.33 0.80 17.52
CA PRO A 60 9.55 0.65 16.07
C PRO A 60 10.23 1.85 15.42
N GLY A 61 9.94 3.06 15.91
CA GLY A 61 10.53 4.32 15.42
C GLY A 61 12.04 4.48 15.67
N ALA A 62 12.68 3.58 16.43
CA ALA A 62 14.12 3.56 16.60
C ALA A 62 14.86 2.92 15.41
N ALA A 63 14.13 2.26 14.49
CA ALA A 63 14.68 1.62 13.30
C ALA A 63 14.29 2.36 12.02
N THR A 64 14.95 2.00 10.92
CA THR A 64 14.66 2.54 9.60
C THR A 64 13.69 1.61 8.88
N TRP A 65 12.63 2.18 8.30
CA TRP A 65 11.59 1.44 7.61
C TRP A 65 11.42 1.93 6.18
N THR A 66 11.60 1.03 5.22
CA THR A 66 11.30 1.28 3.81
C THR A 66 9.84 0.96 3.55
N THR A 67 9.08 1.92 3.02
CA THR A 67 7.67 1.70 2.64
C THR A 67 7.61 0.92 1.33
N LEU A 68 6.80 -0.14 1.30
CA LEU A 68 6.53 -0.94 0.12
C LEU A 68 5.24 -0.43 -0.53
N ASN A 69 5.34 -0.06 -1.81
CA ASN A 69 4.21 0.41 -2.58
C ASN A 69 3.44 -0.79 -3.14
N VAL A 70 2.33 -1.13 -2.50
CA VAL A 70 1.50 -2.30 -2.82
C VAL A 70 0.04 -1.89 -3.00
N PRO A 71 -0.74 -2.61 -3.82
CA PRO A 71 -2.16 -2.35 -3.91
C PRO A 71 -2.86 -2.76 -2.62
N PHE A 72 -3.60 -1.83 -2.03
CA PHE A 72 -4.57 -2.08 -0.96
C PHE A 72 -6.00 -2.01 -1.52
N PRO A 73 -6.98 -2.64 -0.86
CA PRO A 73 -8.40 -2.45 -1.19
C PRO A 73 -8.78 -0.97 -1.18
N ALA A 74 -9.75 -0.61 -2.02
CA ALA A 74 -10.29 0.75 -2.02
C ALA A 74 -10.81 1.15 -0.63
N SER A 75 -10.57 2.40 -0.22
CA SER A 75 -10.96 2.92 1.09
C SER A 75 -12.43 2.64 1.39
N GLY A 76 -12.70 2.08 2.58
CA GLY A 76 -14.04 1.74 3.04
C GLY A 76 -14.81 0.74 2.17
N SER A 77 -14.13 0.01 1.26
CA SER A 77 -14.79 -0.94 0.34
C SER A 77 -15.51 -2.08 1.05
N ASP A 78 -15.06 -2.46 2.24
CA ASP A 78 -15.54 -3.60 3.01
C ASP A 78 -15.52 -4.92 2.23
N VAL A 79 -14.59 -5.05 1.26
CA VAL A 79 -14.34 -6.23 0.44
C VAL A 79 -12.96 -6.81 0.76
N TRP A 80 -12.90 -8.13 0.89
CA TRP A 80 -11.62 -8.85 1.00
C TRP A 80 -10.88 -8.80 -0.32
N THR A 81 -9.66 -8.29 -0.29
CA THR A 81 -8.77 -8.19 -1.44
C THR A 81 -7.42 -8.80 -1.09
N GLN A 82 -6.97 -9.71 -1.95
CA GLN A 82 -5.64 -10.29 -1.84
C GLN A 82 -4.60 -9.36 -2.45
N THR A 83 -3.53 -9.10 -1.70
CA THR A 83 -2.31 -8.50 -2.21
C THR A 83 -1.26 -9.60 -2.26
N ALA A 84 -0.84 -9.99 -3.47
CA ALA A 84 0.05 -11.13 -3.68
C ALA A 84 1.35 -10.75 -4.39
N ASN A 85 2.34 -11.64 -4.29
CA ASN A 85 3.61 -11.56 -5.02
C ASN A 85 4.44 -10.30 -4.76
N ILE A 86 4.37 -9.75 -3.55
CA ILE A 86 5.17 -8.59 -3.17
C ILE A 86 6.63 -9.02 -3.08
N ASN A 87 7.47 -8.45 -3.93
CA ASN A 87 8.88 -8.83 -4.01
C ASN A 87 9.70 -8.23 -2.86
N LEU A 88 10.32 -9.07 -2.05
CA LEU A 88 11.26 -8.66 -0.99
C LEU A 88 12.72 -8.90 -1.37
N ALA A 89 13.04 -9.24 -2.63
CA ALA A 89 14.39 -9.61 -3.04
C ALA A 89 15.45 -8.52 -2.77
N ALA A 90 15.05 -7.25 -2.76
CA ALA A 90 15.93 -6.12 -2.43
C ALA A 90 16.38 -6.09 -0.96
N PHE A 91 15.69 -6.83 -0.08
CA PHE A 91 15.93 -6.86 1.36
C PHE A 91 16.47 -8.21 1.85
N LYS A 92 17.01 -9.03 0.93
CA LYS A 92 17.54 -10.35 1.29
C LYS A 92 18.63 -10.29 2.34
N GLY A 93 18.58 -11.26 3.26
CA GLY A 93 19.50 -11.39 4.38
C GLY A 93 18.75 -11.71 5.66
N ALA A 94 19.44 -11.51 6.78
CA ALA A 94 18.88 -11.53 8.11
C ALA A 94 19.60 -10.46 8.96
N PRO A 95 18.90 -9.77 9.87
CA PRO A 95 17.47 -9.89 10.13
C PRO A 95 16.62 -9.09 9.14
N VAL A 96 15.42 -9.59 8.82
CA VAL A 96 14.40 -8.84 8.07
C VAL A 96 13.09 -8.84 8.84
N TYR A 97 12.42 -7.70 8.91
CA TYR A 97 11.11 -7.53 9.53
C TYR A 97 10.15 -6.84 8.57
N VAL A 98 8.90 -7.30 8.55
CA VAL A 98 7.81 -6.66 7.83
C VAL A 98 6.81 -6.11 8.84
N ALA A 99 6.31 -4.90 8.61
CA ALA A 99 5.34 -4.26 9.47
C ALA A 99 4.14 -3.74 8.68
N PHE A 100 2.95 -3.95 9.24
CA PHE A 100 1.74 -3.21 8.87
C PHE A 100 1.58 -2.06 9.86
N VAL A 101 1.59 -0.83 9.35
CA VAL A 101 1.48 0.38 10.17
C VAL A 101 0.10 1.00 9.95
N TYR A 102 -0.66 1.04 11.02
CA TYR A 102 -1.98 1.66 11.08
C TYR A 102 -1.87 3.04 11.71
N THR A 103 -2.55 4.02 11.11
CA THR A 103 -2.71 5.35 11.71
C THR A 103 -4.16 5.80 11.64
N SER A 104 -4.57 6.57 12.65
CA SER A 104 -5.84 7.31 12.66
C SER A 104 -5.63 8.72 13.21
N SER A 105 -6.61 9.58 12.94
CA SER A 105 -6.69 10.92 13.52
C SER A 105 -7.99 11.07 14.31
N THR A 106 -8.14 12.20 14.98
CA THR A 106 -9.43 12.59 15.60
C THR A 106 -10.55 12.85 14.59
N SER A 107 -10.23 12.98 13.30
CA SER A 107 -11.19 13.21 12.22
C SER A 107 -11.53 11.97 11.40
N ALA A 108 -10.63 10.99 11.32
CA ALA A 108 -10.85 9.79 10.50
C ALA A 108 -10.09 8.56 11.04
N ALA A 109 -10.80 7.44 11.14
CA ALA A 109 -10.26 6.16 11.59
C ALA A 109 -10.85 5.04 10.71
N ALA A 110 -10.04 4.52 9.80
CA ALA A 110 -10.43 3.35 9.02
C ALA A 110 -10.24 2.10 9.88
N ARG A 111 -11.12 1.12 9.78
CA ARG A 111 -10.87 -0.20 10.34
C ARG A 111 -10.17 -1.04 9.29
N TRP A 112 -9.01 -1.59 9.63
CA TRP A 112 -8.29 -2.56 8.80
C TRP A 112 -8.38 -3.95 9.41
N THR A 113 -8.56 -4.95 8.54
CA THR A 113 -8.50 -6.36 8.91
C THR A 113 -7.55 -7.06 7.96
N LEU A 114 -6.67 -7.88 8.52
CA LEU A 114 -5.63 -8.64 7.81
C LEU A 114 -5.85 -10.12 8.09
N ASP A 115 -5.58 -10.96 7.10
CA ASP A 115 -5.57 -12.41 7.26
C ASP A 115 -4.58 -13.07 6.28
N ASP A 116 -4.26 -14.34 6.51
CA ASP A 116 -3.50 -15.19 5.59
C ASP A 116 -2.19 -14.54 5.09
N ILE A 117 -1.41 -14.01 6.04
CA ILE A 117 -0.09 -13.44 5.76
C ILE A 117 0.89 -14.59 5.51
N VAL A 118 1.37 -14.72 4.26
CA VAL A 118 2.22 -15.82 3.82
C VAL A 118 3.48 -15.28 3.14
N LEU A 119 4.63 -15.82 3.56
CA LEU A 119 5.91 -15.63 2.90
C LEU A 119 6.27 -16.91 2.13
N THR A 120 6.49 -16.80 0.82
CA THR A 120 6.81 -17.93 -0.05
C THR A 120 8.18 -17.74 -0.71
N LYS A 121 8.92 -18.85 -0.88
CA LYS A 121 10.10 -18.90 -1.75
C LYS A 121 9.67 -19.20 -3.18
N SER A 122 10.04 -18.33 -4.13
CA SER A 122 9.87 -18.57 -5.55
C SER A 122 11.22 -18.81 -6.24
N ALA A 123 11.22 -19.66 -7.27
CA ALA A 123 12.37 -19.89 -8.14
C ALA A 123 12.48 -18.86 -9.28
N THR A 124 11.38 -18.18 -9.60
CA THR A 124 11.30 -17.15 -10.65
C THR A 124 10.90 -15.80 -10.05
N PRO A 125 11.35 -14.67 -10.63
CA PRO A 125 10.90 -13.35 -10.20
C PRO A 125 9.39 -13.19 -10.41
N PRO A 126 8.72 -12.33 -9.62
CA PRO A 126 7.31 -12.03 -9.83
C PRO A 126 7.12 -11.22 -11.12
N ALA A 127 5.91 -11.26 -11.67
CA ALA A 127 5.57 -10.46 -12.84
C ALA A 127 5.57 -8.96 -12.50
N PRO A 128 6.00 -8.08 -13.42
CA PRO A 128 5.91 -6.64 -13.22
C PRO A 128 4.47 -6.19 -12.95
N THR A 129 4.30 -5.26 -12.02
CA THR A 129 2.99 -4.69 -11.68
C THR A 129 2.99 -3.20 -11.95
N VAL A 130 1.89 -2.67 -12.50
CA VAL A 130 1.66 -1.24 -12.69
C VAL A 130 0.41 -0.85 -11.92
N LEU A 131 0.53 0.13 -11.05
CA LEU A 131 -0.55 0.70 -10.27
C LEU A 131 -0.83 2.11 -10.78
N THR A 132 -2.09 2.39 -11.08
CA THR A 132 -2.54 3.67 -11.63
C THR A 132 -3.74 4.19 -10.84
N ASP A 133 -3.75 5.49 -10.52
CA ASP A 133 -4.98 6.16 -10.10
C ASP A 133 -5.66 6.77 -11.33
N VAL A 134 -6.47 5.96 -12.02
CA VAL A 134 -7.14 6.37 -13.26
C VAL A 134 -8.35 7.30 -13.04
N LYS A 135 -8.74 7.57 -11.78
CA LYS A 135 -9.93 8.39 -11.48
C LYS A 135 -9.81 9.84 -11.95
N GLN A 136 -8.61 10.30 -12.31
CA GLN A 136 -8.37 11.68 -12.76
C GLN A 136 -8.19 11.85 -14.27
N LEU A 137 -8.41 10.81 -15.09
CA LEU A 137 -8.24 10.88 -16.55
C LEU A 137 -9.44 11.47 -17.31
N ALA A 138 -10.45 12.01 -16.61
CA ALA A 138 -11.58 12.68 -17.26
C ALA A 138 -11.16 14.06 -17.78
N PHE A 139 -10.88 14.16 -19.08
CA PHE A 139 -10.46 15.42 -19.71
C PHE A 139 -11.61 16.43 -19.90
N GLY A 140 -12.87 15.99 -19.88
CA GLY A 140 -14.06 16.85 -19.95
C GLY A 140 -14.10 17.78 -21.17
N TYR A 141 -15.09 18.69 -21.20
CA TYR A 141 -15.05 19.85 -22.08
C TYR A 141 -14.24 20.96 -21.39
N GLN A 142 -13.29 21.55 -22.11
CA GLN A 142 -12.51 22.70 -21.65
C GLN A 142 -12.77 23.91 -22.56
N THR A 143 -12.81 25.10 -21.98
CA THR A 143 -12.91 26.35 -22.74
C THR A 143 -11.67 26.56 -23.61
N ILE A 144 -11.85 27.18 -24.77
CA ILE A 144 -10.73 27.55 -25.65
C ILE A 144 -9.79 28.48 -24.86
N ASN A 145 -8.49 28.20 -24.89
CA ASN A 145 -7.42 28.93 -24.19
C ASN A 145 -7.34 28.76 -22.66
N THR A 146 -7.89 27.68 -22.10
CA THR A 146 -7.63 27.29 -20.70
C THR A 146 -6.86 25.98 -20.62
N ASN A 147 -5.78 25.95 -19.83
CA ASN A 147 -5.03 24.73 -19.53
C ASN A 147 -5.40 24.21 -18.15
N THR A 148 -5.86 22.95 -18.08
CA THR A 148 -5.97 22.20 -16.81
C THR A 148 -5.10 20.95 -16.92
N ASP A 149 -3.84 21.09 -16.53
CA ASP A 149 -2.94 19.94 -16.42
C ASP A 149 -3.54 18.92 -15.43
N ARG A 150 -3.58 17.65 -15.84
CA ARG A 150 -4.02 16.54 -15.00
C ARG A 150 -2.84 15.64 -14.70
N THR A 151 -2.57 15.44 -13.41
CA THR A 151 -1.52 14.52 -12.98
C THR A 151 -2.02 13.09 -13.05
N LEU A 152 -1.39 12.28 -13.89
CA LEU A 152 -1.50 10.83 -13.82
C LEU A 152 -0.40 10.30 -12.89
N SER A 153 -0.78 9.85 -11.71
CA SER A 153 0.12 9.14 -10.80
C SER A 153 0.18 7.66 -11.18
N VAL A 154 1.37 7.21 -11.58
CA VAL A 154 1.66 5.80 -11.87
C VAL A 154 2.80 5.36 -10.97
N SER A 155 2.69 4.16 -10.44
CA SER A 155 3.82 3.46 -9.83
C SER A 155 3.93 2.07 -10.43
N ALA A 156 5.15 1.54 -10.47
CA ALA A 156 5.40 0.23 -11.03
C ALA A 156 6.44 -0.51 -10.20
N ASN A 157 6.27 -1.82 -10.07
CA ASN A 157 7.17 -2.72 -9.37
C ASN A 157 7.70 -3.77 -10.35
N ASP A 158 8.91 -4.24 -10.09
CA ASP A 158 9.54 -5.36 -10.80
C ASP A 158 9.70 -5.15 -12.32
N LEU A 159 9.85 -3.91 -12.77
CA LEU A 159 10.14 -3.60 -14.18
C LEU A 159 11.55 -4.09 -14.55
N THR A 160 11.63 -4.95 -15.57
CA THR A 160 12.90 -5.47 -16.11
C THR A 160 13.29 -4.85 -17.45
N THR A 161 12.39 -4.07 -18.05
CA THR A 161 12.55 -3.41 -19.36
C THR A 161 11.89 -2.04 -19.36
N ASP A 162 12.14 -1.26 -20.41
CA ASP A 162 11.57 0.08 -20.57
C ASP A 162 10.03 0.10 -20.65
N VAL A 163 9.45 1.17 -20.12
CA VAL A 163 8.01 1.46 -20.21
C VAL A 163 7.74 2.30 -21.47
N LEU A 164 7.07 1.71 -22.45
CA LEU A 164 6.66 2.41 -23.68
C LEU A 164 5.36 3.20 -23.45
N ARG A 165 5.40 4.52 -23.59
CA ARG A 165 4.20 5.38 -23.58
C ARG A 165 3.68 5.57 -25.02
N LYS A 166 2.43 5.19 -25.28
CA LYS A 166 1.72 5.55 -26.52
C LYS A 166 0.74 6.68 -26.23
N GLN A 167 1.00 7.87 -26.75
CA GLN A 167 0.05 8.99 -26.75
C GLN A 167 -0.58 9.10 -28.14
N ALA A 168 -1.90 9.03 -28.22
CA ALA A 168 -2.62 9.33 -29.45
C ALA A 168 -2.85 10.84 -29.53
N SER A 169 -2.20 11.51 -30.49
CA SER A 169 -2.53 12.88 -30.87
C SER A 169 -3.58 12.82 -31.99
N ARG A 170 -4.72 13.51 -31.83
CA ARG A 170 -5.72 13.68 -32.88
C ARG A 170 -5.40 14.98 -33.61
N ALA A 171 -5.06 14.89 -34.89
CA ALA A 171 -4.83 16.08 -35.72
C ALA A 171 -6.14 16.88 -35.90
N PRO A 172 -6.10 18.22 -35.93
CA PRO A 172 -7.28 19.04 -36.17
C PRO A 172 -7.80 18.81 -37.60
N LEU A 173 -9.12 18.68 -37.74
CA LEU A 173 -9.80 18.71 -39.04
C LEU A 173 -9.72 20.15 -39.58
N ARG A 174 -9.31 20.29 -40.84
CA ARG A 174 -9.30 21.55 -41.59
C ARG A 174 -10.70 21.99 -41.97
#